data_AF-A0A9Q0WHW2-F1
#
_entry.id   AF-A0A9Q0WHW2-F1
#
_cell.length_a   1.000
_cell.length_b   1.000
_cell.length_c   1.000
_cell.angle_alpha   90.00
_cell.angle_beta   90.00
_cell.angle_gamma   90.00
#
_symmetry.space_group_name_H-M   'P 1'
#
loop_
_entity.id
_entity.type
_entity.pdbx_description
1 polymer ?
#
loop_
_entity_poly.entity_id
_entity_poly.type
_entity_poly.pdbx_seq_one_letter_code
_entity_poly.pdbx_strand_id
1 'polypeptide(L)'
;MQEAKLAKEKMHGRLACGRPLVVRLASEKYLDEAAQDSSTALGEAKKAGLTGSTLGQTSRSAKIAAIKNKLRALEEEGPSVKKQKQADSDSCKDSLDHSQGKG
;
A
#
# COMPACT_ATOMS: atom_id res chain seq x y z
N MET A 1 -22.36 -9.17 -19.20
CA MET A 1 -22.03 -7.72 -19.10
C MET A 1 -21.93 -7.24 -17.64
N GLN A 2 -22.79 -7.70 -16.73
CA GLN A 2 -22.78 -7.28 -15.31
C GLN A 2 -21.44 -7.58 -14.60
N GLU A 3 -20.82 -8.74 -14.88
CA GLU A 3 -19.53 -9.13 -14.30
C GLU A 3 -18.40 -8.15 -14.60
N ALA A 4 -18.35 -7.59 -15.81
CA ALA A 4 -17.34 -6.60 -16.17
C ALA A 4 -17.47 -5.29 -15.38
N LYS A 5 -18.71 -4.87 -15.08
CA LYS A 5 -18.97 -3.70 -14.23
C LYS A 5 -18.50 -3.95 -12.79
N LEU A 6 -18.84 -5.12 -12.26
CA LEU A 6 -18.42 -5.53 -10.92
C LEU A 6 -16.90 -5.65 -10.80
N ALA A 7 -16.23 -6.16 -11.85
CA ALA A 7 -14.78 -6.23 -11.90
C ALA A 7 -14.13 -4.84 -11.89
N LYS A 8 -14.64 -3.89 -12.69
CA LYS A 8 -14.15 -2.51 -12.67
C LYS A 8 -14.26 -1.89 -11.28
N GLU A 9 -15.42 -2.02 -10.63
CA GLU A 9 -15.65 -1.50 -9.27
C GLU A 9 -14.69 -2.10 -8.23
N LYS A 10 -14.47 -3.43 -8.28
CA LYS A 10 -13.65 -4.13 -7.28
C LYS A 10 -12.14 -4.01 -7.51
N MET A 11 -11.71 -3.88 -8.77
CA MET A 11 -10.30 -3.98 -9.14
C MET A 11 -9.63 -2.65 -9.46
N HIS A 12 -10.39 -1.60 -9.78
CA HIS A 12 -9.79 -0.29 -10.01
C HIS A 12 -9.13 0.23 -8.72
N GLY A 13 -7.88 0.70 -8.82
CA GLY A 13 -7.10 1.19 -7.69
C GLY A 13 -6.47 0.10 -6.80
N ARG A 14 -6.84 -1.19 -6.97
CA ARG A 14 -6.19 -2.29 -6.24
C ARG A 14 -4.71 -2.38 -6.58
N LEU A 15 -3.87 -2.76 -5.61
CA LEU A 15 -2.43 -2.89 -5.84
C LEU A 15 -2.09 -4.26 -6.46
N ALA A 16 -1.25 -4.26 -7.49
CA ALA A 16 -0.54 -5.44 -8.01
C ALA A 16 0.95 -5.11 -8.10
N CYS A 17 1.79 -5.93 -7.49
CA CYS A 17 3.24 -5.68 -7.40
C CYS A 17 3.58 -4.27 -6.86
N GLY A 18 2.78 -3.76 -5.91
CA GLY A 18 2.95 -2.44 -5.31
C GLY A 18 2.48 -1.25 -6.16
N ARG A 19 1.82 -1.48 -7.30
CA ARG A 19 1.30 -0.42 -8.19
C ARG A 19 -0.24 -0.49 -8.28
N PRO A 20 -0.96 0.64 -8.21
CA PRO A 20 -2.41 0.65 -8.42
C PRO A 20 -2.79 0.21 -9.83
N LEU A 21 -3.82 -0.64 -9.93
CA LEU A 21 -4.40 -1.12 -11.18
C LEU A 21 -5.37 -0.09 -11.76
N VAL A 22 -5.40 0.03 -13.09
CA VAL A 22 -6.39 0.83 -13.83
C VAL A 22 -7.23 -0.11 -14.68
N VAL A 23 -8.52 -0.22 -14.34
CA VAL A 23 -9.50 -1.03 -15.08
C VAL A 23 -10.55 -0.13 -15.74
N ARG A 24 -10.79 -0.36 -17.03
CA ARG A 24 -11.72 0.41 -17.88
C ARG A 24 -12.53 -0.53 -18.78
N LEU A 25 -13.80 -0.19 -19.01
CA LEU A 25 -14.62 -0.90 -19.99
C LEU A 25 -14.25 -0.46 -21.40
N ALA A 26 -14.30 -1.37 -22.38
CA ALA A 26 -14.04 -1.04 -23.78
C ALA A 26 -15.04 0.00 -24.33
N SER A 27 -16.28 -0.01 -23.85
CA SER A 27 -17.30 0.98 -24.21
C SER A 27 -16.95 2.41 -23.78
N GLU A 28 -16.06 2.60 -22.80
CA GLU A 28 -15.59 3.92 -22.36
C GLU A 28 -14.64 4.58 -23.38
N LYS A 29 -14.11 3.80 -24.33
CA LYS A 29 -13.21 4.31 -25.37
C LYS A 29 -13.89 5.29 -26.33
N TYR A 30 -15.21 5.18 -26.53
CA TYR A 30 -15.95 5.99 -27.49
C TYR A 30 -16.40 7.35 -26.95
N LEU A 31 -16.53 7.51 -25.63
CA LEU A 31 -16.89 8.80 -25.01
C LEU A 31 -15.66 9.68 -24.78
N ASP A 32 -14.49 9.07 -24.54
CA ASP A 32 -13.26 9.81 -24.23
C ASP A 32 -12.56 10.33 -25.49
N GLU A 33 -12.60 9.61 -26.62
CA GLU A 33 -12.03 10.09 -27.91
C GLU A 33 -12.66 11.42 -28.37
N ALA A 34 -13.97 11.60 -28.21
CA ALA A 34 -14.64 12.85 -28.56
C ALA A 34 -14.28 14.04 -27.64
N ALA A 35 -13.71 13.77 -26.45
CA ALA A 35 -13.27 14.79 -25.50
C ALA A 35 -11.74 15.02 -25.53
N GLN A 36 -10.96 13.99 -25.87
CA GLN A 36 -9.49 14.01 -25.90
C GLN A 36 -8.90 14.72 -27.12
N ASP A 37 -9.65 14.86 -28.22
CA ASP A 37 -9.26 15.71 -29.36
C ASP A 37 -9.12 17.20 -29.00
N SER A 38 -9.54 17.61 -27.80
CA SER A 38 -9.41 18.99 -27.31
C SER A 38 -8.36 19.21 -26.21
N SER A 39 -7.64 18.16 -25.77
CA SER A 39 -6.67 18.33 -24.67
C SER A 39 -5.51 17.33 -24.71
N THR A 40 -4.77 17.29 -25.81
CA THR A 40 -3.34 16.98 -25.72
C THR A 40 -2.60 18.25 -25.31
N ALA A 41 -2.17 18.28 -24.04
CA ALA A 41 -1.10 19.11 -23.47
C ALA A 41 -1.53 19.81 -22.17
N LEU A 42 -1.52 19.08 -21.05
CA LEU A 42 -1.00 19.70 -19.83
C LEU A 42 -0.52 18.65 -18.82
N GLY A 43 0.80 18.55 -18.76
CA GLY A 43 1.49 18.44 -17.47
C GLY A 43 1.65 17.03 -16.94
N GLU A 44 2.85 16.51 -17.11
CA GLU A 44 3.59 15.87 -16.02
C GLU A 44 3.40 16.66 -14.71
N ALA A 45 2.35 16.33 -13.96
CA ALA A 45 2.20 16.77 -12.59
C ALA A 45 3.23 15.99 -11.76
N LYS A 46 4.38 16.64 -11.67
CA LYS A 46 5.55 16.30 -10.87
C LYS A 46 5.17 15.64 -9.54
N LYS A 47 5.91 14.57 -9.24
CA LYS A 47 6.26 14.12 -7.88
C LYS A 47 5.14 14.28 -6.83
N ALA A 48 4.27 13.29 -6.74
CA ALA A 48 4.05 12.69 -5.44
C ALA A 48 4.61 11.27 -5.54
N GLY A 49 5.94 11.16 -5.43
CA GLY A 49 6.50 9.93 -4.93
C GLY A 49 5.88 9.75 -3.55
N LEU A 50 4.83 8.93 -3.47
CA LEU A 50 4.44 8.31 -2.22
C LEU A 50 5.61 7.40 -1.89
N THR A 51 6.64 8.01 -1.31
CA THR A 51 7.64 7.33 -0.52
C THR A 51 6.85 6.62 0.55
N GLY A 52 6.51 5.36 0.27
CA GLY A 52 6.12 4.37 1.27
C GLY A 52 7.30 4.14 2.19
N SER A 53 7.59 5.13 3.02
CA SER A 53 8.57 5.07 4.11
C SER A 53 7.98 5.76 5.33
N THR A 54 6.83 5.26 5.78
CA THR A 54 6.37 5.52 7.15
C THR A 54 6.11 4.23 7.92
N LEU A 55 6.59 3.07 7.44
CA LEU A 55 6.65 1.84 8.25
C LEU A 55 7.72 1.89 9.38
N GLY A 56 8.31 3.04 9.67
CA GLY A 56 9.37 3.11 10.67
C GLY A 56 10.11 4.44 10.73
N GLN A 57 9.40 5.53 11.05
CA GLN A 57 10.06 6.76 11.50
C GLN A 57 10.59 6.57 12.93
N THR A 58 11.42 5.56 13.15
CA THR A 58 12.28 5.51 14.33
C THR A 58 13.44 6.47 14.10
N SER A 59 13.73 7.29 15.11
CA SER A 59 14.83 8.25 15.05
C SER A 59 16.17 7.54 14.77
N ARG A 60 17.15 8.25 14.21
CA ARG A 60 18.50 7.69 13.99
C ARG A 60 19.06 7.06 15.27
N SER A 61 18.80 7.69 16.43
CA SER A 61 19.19 7.17 17.74
C SER A 61 18.47 5.87 18.10
N ALA A 62 17.15 5.77 17.86
CA ALA A 62 16.40 4.53 18.10
C ALA A 62 16.91 3.36 17.24
N LYS A 63 17.25 3.62 15.96
CA LYS A 63 17.86 2.61 15.08
C LYS A 63 19.21 2.12 15.61
N ILE A 64 20.07 3.05 16.06
CA ILE A 64 21.37 2.71 16.66
C ILE A 64 21.19 1.88 17.94
N ALA A 65 20.26 2.25 18.81
CA ALA A 65 19.99 1.55 20.05
C ALA A 65 19.49 0.12 19.81
N ALA A 66 18.58 -0.08 18.85
CA ALA A 66 18.07 -1.40 18.49
C ALA A 66 19.18 -2.34 17.99
N ILE A 67 20.09 -1.85 17.16
CA ILE A 67 21.24 -2.64 16.68
C ILE A 67 22.16 -2.99 17.84
N LYS A 68 22.51 -2.02 18.70
CA LYS A 68 23.37 -2.26 19.87
C LYS A 68 22.78 -3.29 20.82
N ASN A 69 21.47 -3.21 21.08
CA ASN A 69 20.77 -4.16 21.94
C ASN A 69 20.80 -5.57 21.33
N LYS A 70 20.52 -5.69 20.02
CA LYS A 70 20.57 -6.97 19.32
C LYS A 70 21.95 -7.61 19.32
N LEU A 71 23.02 -6.83 19.15
CA LEU A 71 24.40 -7.33 19.23
C LEU A 71 24.72 -7.83 20.63
N ARG A 72 24.39 -7.06 21.67
CA ARG A 72 24.57 -7.48 23.07
C ARG A 72 23.81 -8.76 23.39
N ALA A 73 22.56 -8.87 22.96
CA ALA A 73 21.74 -10.06 23.20
C ALA A 73 22.38 -11.31 22.55
N LEU A 74 22.99 -11.18 21.38
CA LEU A 74 23.72 -12.28 20.73
C LEU A 74 25.05 -12.63 21.43
N GLU A 75 25.68 -11.67 22.11
CA GLU A 75 26.89 -11.90 22.92
C GLU A 75 26.56 -12.55 24.28
N GLU A 76 25.42 -12.20 24.88
CA GLU A 76 24.95 -12.77 26.16
C GLU A 76 24.22 -14.12 25.98
N GLU A 77 23.44 -14.31 24.90
CA GLU A 77 22.85 -15.60 24.50
C GLU A 77 23.84 -16.44 23.67
N GLY A 78 25.01 -16.74 24.23
CA GLY A 78 25.74 -17.94 23.79
C GLY A 78 24.77 -19.14 23.75
N PRO A 79 24.91 -20.08 22.79
CA PRO A 79 23.83 -20.94 22.28
C PRO A 79 23.04 -21.62 23.40
N SER A 80 21.98 -20.96 23.87
CA SER A 80 21.10 -21.41 24.93
C SER A 80 20.05 -22.32 24.30
N VAL A 81 20.47 -23.53 23.96
CA VAL A 81 19.54 -24.66 23.78
C VAL A 81 18.75 -24.84 25.08
N LYS A 82 17.48 -24.42 25.10
CA LYS A 82 16.30 -25.15 25.63
C LYS A 82 15.03 -24.29 25.76
N LYS A 83 14.03 -24.64 24.95
CA LYS A 83 12.56 -24.60 25.16
C LYS A 83 11.96 -23.50 26.07
N GLN A 84 11.05 -22.69 25.53
CA GLN A 84 9.64 -22.64 26.00
C GLN A 84 8.71 -21.97 24.96
N LYS A 85 7.41 -22.23 25.12
CA LYS A 85 6.29 -22.27 24.17
C LYS A 85 5.30 -21.11 24.43
N GLN A 86 4.57 -20.71 23.37
CA GLN A 86 3.24 -20.04 23.30
C GLN A 86 3.03 -18.59 23.77
N ALA A 87 2.44 -17.77 22.89
CA ALA A 87 1.08 -17.20 22.95
C ALA A 87 0.99 -16.06 21.90
N ASP A 88 0.30 -16.24 20.76
CA ASP A 88 -1.15 -16.07 20.51
C ASP A 88 -1.55 -14.63 20.11
N SER A 89 -2.17 -14.54 18.92
CA SER A 89 -3.22 -13.58 18.49
C SER A 89 -2.86 -12.09 18.32
N ASP A 90 -3.45 -11.28 17.45
CA ASP A 90 -4.26 -11.40 16.22
C ASP A 90 -4.51 -9.97 15.72
N SER A 91 -4.81 -9.84 14.42
CA SER A 91 -5.72 -8.84 13.84
C SER A 91 -5.41 -7.34 13.96
N CYS A 92 -4.86 -6.77 12.89
CA CYS A 92 -5.08 -5.35 12.57
C CYS A 92 -6.26 -5.24 11.60
N LYS A 93 -7.39 -4.73 12.12
CA LYS A 93 -8.60 -4.39 11.38
C LYS A 93 -8.32 -3.28 10.37
N ASP A 94 -8.64 -3.54 9.12
CA ASP A 94 -8.76 -2.54 8.05
C ASP A 94 -9.92 -1.61 8.40
N SER A 95 -9.63 -0.32 8.60
CA SER A 95 -10.64 0.70 8.88
C SER A 95 -10.99 1.38 7.56
N LEU A 96 -12.13 0.99 6.99
CA LEU A 96 -12.71 1.57 5.79
C LEU A 96 -13.38 2.91 6.16
N ASP A 97 -12.71 4.04 5.93
CA ASP A 97 -13.36 5.35 6.06
C ASP A 97 -14.17 5.64 4.78
N HIS A 98 -15.50 5.55 4.93
CA HIS A 98 -16.48 5.93 3.94
C HIS A 98 -16.63 7.45 3.94
N SER A 99 -16.20 8.14 2.89
CA SER A 99 -16.71 9.48 2.59
C SER A 99 -17.91 9.36 1.64
N GLN A 100 -19.10 9.48 2.24
CA GLN A 100 -20.39 9.55 1.57
C GLN A 100 -20.68 10.96 1.04
N GLY A 101 -21.41 11.04 -0.08
CA GLY A 101 -22.32 12.14 -0.44
C GLY A 101 -21.78 13.09 -1.52
N LYS A 102 -22.57 13.60 -2.46
CA LYS A 102 -24.03 13.63 -2.74
C LYS A 102 -24.18 13.76 -4.27
N GLY A 103 -25.19 13.24 -4.95
CA GLY A 103 -26.63 13.50 -4.78
C GLY A 103 -27.07 14.40 -5.92
#